data_AF-A0A9E5CC43-F1
#
_entry.id   AF-A0A9E5CC43-F1
#
_cell.length_a   1.000
_cell.length_b   1.000
_cell.length_c   1.000
_cell.angle_alpha   90.00
_cell.angle_beta   90.00
_cell.angle_gamma   90.00
#
_symmetry.space_group_name_H-M   'P 1'
#
loop_
_entity.id
_entity.type
_entity.pdbx_description
1 polymer ?
#
loop_
_entity_poly.entity_id
_entity_poly.type
_entity_poly.pdbx_seq_one_letter_code
_entity_poly.pdbx_strand_id
1 'polypeptide(L)'
;MSTFLNGPKVYLVSKPSVDWEQVAEFLEDEGVPPIPDSIRAGEDESAAIAEVSARLCYMSYGKGRKDIADFITNLLASKDGSVFEHINYGFVFTGVSRSLSHELVRHRAGFAFSQRSQRYVDESDSRFVIPPALVNGNGSSEHAKTVLSNALEKASEAYSQLVEALEEALPREKFESRTDRRKAIRQAARSVLPNATETKIFVTANVRAWRHFIEMRSTPYADREIRNLAIIVLEILQREAPLLFGDFTFDTLPDGTRTATPKYSKV
;
A
#
# COMPACT_ATOMS: atom_id res chain seq x y z
N MET A 1 -8.33 12.83 21.12
CA MET A 1 -8.40 11.73 20.11
C MET A 1 -7.92 10.46 20.78
N SER A 2 -8.46 9.28 20.44
CA SER A 2 -8.01 8.00 21.04
C SER A 2 -6.52 7.76 20.78
N THR A 3 -5.76 7.42 21.82
CA THR A 3 -4.35 7.00 21.76
C THR A 3 -4.20 5.68 21.00
N PHE A 4 -5.24 4.86 20.97
CA PHE A 4 -5.24 3.53 20.35
C PHE A 4 -6.06 3.49 19.05
N LEU A 5 -5.55 2.76 18.06
CA LEU A 5 -6.13 2.56 16.74
C LEU A 5 -6.41 1.07 16.49
N ASN A 6 -7.58 0.75 15.95
CA ASN A 6 -8.04 -0.63 15.77
C ASN A 6 -7.87 -1.18 14.35
N GLY A 7 -7.28 -0.41 13.44
CA GLY A 7 -7.04 -0.84 12.08
C GLY A 7 -6.62 0.28 11.13
N PRO A 8 -6.17 -0.08 9.91
CA PRO A 8 -5.72 0.87 8.93
C PRO A 8 -6.88 1.67 8.32
N LYS A 9 -6.61 2.93 7.98
CA LYS A 9 -7.39 3.67 6.99
C LYS A 9 -6.60 3.77 5.70
N VAL A 10 -7.26 3.45 4.60
CA VAL A 10 -6.66 3.36 3.27
C VAL A 10 -7.31 4.38 2.35
N TYR A 11 -6.49 5.19 1.70
CA TYR A 11 -6.93 6.24 0.79
C TYR A 11 -6.27 6.03 -0.56
N LEU A 12 -7.05 5.89 -1.63
CA LEU A 12 -6.54 5.93 -3.00
C LEU A 12 -6.32 7.39 -3.38
N VAL A 13 -5.07 7.78 -3.67
CA VAL A 13 -4.66 9.17 -3.85
C VAL A 13 -4.15 9.46 -5.27
N SER A 14 -3.60 8.47 -5.97
CA SER A 14 -3.24 8.62 -7.38
C SER A 14 -3.72 7.42 -8.19
N LYS A 15 -4.21 7.70 -9.40
CA LYS A 15 -4.75 6.73 -10.35
C LYS A 15 -4.10 6.95 -11.73
N PRO A 16 -4.07 5.94 -12.60
CA PRO A 16 -3.66 6.10 -13.98
C PRO A 16 -4.62 7.01 -14.75
N SER A 17 -4.08 7.66 -15.78
CA SER A 17 -4.83 8.43 -16.77
C SER A 17 -4.13 8.35 -18.12
N VAL A 18 -4.89 8.46 -19.20
CA VAL A 18 -4.43 8.39 -20.59
C VAL A 18 -4.56 9.75 -21.23
N ASP A 19 -3.49 10.19 -21.88
CA ASP A 19 -3.55 11.32 -22.80
C ASP A 19 -4.04 10.83 -24.17
N TRP A 20 -5.34 10.94 -24.41
CA TRP A 20 -5.96 10.44 -25.62
C TRP A 20 -5.60 11.24 -26.88
N GLU A 21 -5.19 12.50 -26.74
CA GLU A 21 -4.73 13.32 -27.86
C GLU A 21 -3.39 12.78 -28.37
N GLN A 22 -2.42 12.57 -27.46
CA GLN A 22 -1.13 12.00 -27.83
C GLN A 22 -1.24 10.56 -28.35
N VAL A 23 -2.17 9.76 -27.83
CA VAL A 23 -2.42 8.42 -28.35
C VAL A 23 -3.00 8.48 -29.77
N ALA A 24 -3.88 9.43 -30.07
CA ALA A 24 -4.42 9.60 -31.42
C ALA A 24 -3.35 10.05 -32.42
N GLU A 25 -2.53 11.04 -32.04
CA GLU A 25 -1.39 11.53 -32.84
C GLU A 25 -0.43 10.38 -33.18
N PHE A 26 -0.04 9.58 -32.18
CA PHE A 26 0.79 8.39 -32.40
C PHE A 26 0.21 7.41 -33.43
N LEU A 27 -1.08 7.10 -33.34
CA LEU A 27 -1.72 6.13 -34.25
C LEU A 27 -1.81 6.68 -35.69
N GLU A 28 -2.05 7.99 -35.83
CA GLU A 28 -2.05 8.68 -37.12
C GLU A 28 -0.66 8.67 -37.75
N ASP A 29 0.38 9.03 -36.99
CA ASP A 29 1.77 9.05 -37.45
C ASP A 29 2.25 7.68 -37.93
N GLU A 30 1.86 6.61 -37.24
CA GLU A 30 2.20 5.23 -37.60
C GLU A 30 1.27 4.63 -38.67
N GLY A 31 0.26 5.37 -39.13
CA GLY A 31 -0.70 4.92 -40.14
C GLY A 31 -1.51 3.69 -39.72
N VAL A 32 -1.73 3.51 -38.42
CA VAL A 32 -2.49 2.39 -37.86
C VAL A 32 -3.92 2.81 -37.50
N PRO A 33 -4.89 1.88 -37.46
CA PRO A 33 -6.27 2.23 -37.13
C PRO A 33 -6.38 2.88 -35.73
N PRO A 34 -7.31 3.83 -35.55
CA PRO A 34 -7.55 4.43 -34.24
C PRO A 34 -7.99 3.37 -33.23
N ILE A 35 -7.77 3.65 -31.95
CA ILE A 35 -8.26 2.82 -30.85
C ILE A 35 -9.78 2.73 -30.92
N PRO A 36 -10.36 1.51 -30.97
CA PRO A 36 -11.80 1.33 -30.89
C PRO A 36 -12.42 2.04 -29.67
N ASP A 37 -13.60 2.63 -29.85
CA ASP A 37 -14.34 3.26 -28.75
C ASP A 37 -14.66 2.28 -27.60
N SER A 38 -14.66 0.96 -27.86
CA SER A 38 -14.78 -0.08 -26.83
C SER A 38 -13.62 -0.07 -25.82
N ILE A 39 -12.45 0.43 -26.20
CA ILE A 39 -11.28 0.58 -25.30
C ILE A 39 -11.46 1.82 -24.41
N ARG A 40 -12.26 2.80 -24.86
CA ARG A 40 -12.67 3.98 -24.08
C ARG A 40 -13.91 3.69 -23.21
N ALA A 41 -14.50 2.51 -23.32
CA ALA A 41 -15.69 2.12 -22.59
C ALA A 41 -15.31 1.48 -21.24
N GLY A 42 -15.18 2.30 -20.21
CA GLY A 42 -14.91 1.90 -18.84
C GLY A 42 -14.89 3.14 -17.95
N GLU A 43 -15.12 2.97 -16.64
CA GLU A 43 -15.00 4.09 -15.69
C GLU A 43 -13.53 4.43 -15.38
N ASP A 44 -12.59 3.51 -15.69
CA ASP A 44 -11.15 3.68 -15.45
C ASP A 44 -10.31 3.40 -16.73
N GLU A 45 -9.24 4.17 -16.91
CA GLU A 45 -8.40 4.14 -18.13
C GLU A 45 -7.24 3.13 -18.03
N SER A 46 -7.20 2.31 -16.98
CA SER A 46 -6.05 1.44 -16.70
C SER A 46 -5.93 0.30 -17.69
N ALA A 47 -7.07 -0.31 -18.05
CA ALA A 47 -7.10 -1.36 -19.05
C ALA A 47 -6.66 -0.84 -20.42
N ALA A 48 -6.98 0.42 -20.75
CA ALA A 48 -6.54 1.05 -21.98
C ALA A 48 -5.01 1.19 -22.04
N ILE A 49 -4.35 1.59 -20.95
CA ILE A 49 -2.88 1.63 -20.87
C ILE A 49 -2.28 0.23 -21.14
N ALA A 50 -2.87 -0.82 -20.56
CA ALA A 50 -2.44 -2.20 -20.80
C ALA A 50 -2.57 -2.58 -22.29
N GLU A 51 -3.69 -2.22 -22.92
CA GLU A 51 -3.95 -2.55 -24.31
C GLU A 51 -3.06 -1.77 -25.29
N VAL A 52 -2.89 -0.46 -25.06
CA VAL A 52 -1.98 0.38 -25.85
C VAL A 52 -0.56 -0.17 -25.80
N SER A 53 -0.05 -0.46 -24.61
CA SER A 53 1.31 -1.00 -24.43
C SER A 53 1.46 -2.41 -25.00
N ALA A 54 0.49 -3.30 -24.79
CA ALA A 54 0.54 -4.66 -25.34
C ALA A 54 0.49 -4.68 -26.87
N ARG A 55 -0.34 -3.83 -27.49
CA ARG A 55 -0.46 -3.76 -28.95
C ARG A 55 0.77 -3.16 -29.61
N LEU A 56 1.43 -2.22 -28.93
CA LEU A 56 2.66 -1.58 -29.40
C LEU A 56 3.75 -2.62 -29.71
N CYS A 57 3.92 -3.63 -28.85
CA CYS A 57 4.92 -4.69 -29.02
C CYS A 57 4.85 -5.43 -30.37
N TYR A 58 3.67 -5.45 -31.00
CA TYR A 58 3.41 -6.15 -32.26
C TYR A 58 2.81 -5.26 -33.34
N MET A 59 2.72 -3.94 -33.11
CA MET A 59 2.00 -2.98 -33.95
C MET A 59 0.63 -3.51 -34.41
N SER A 60 -0.10 -4.13 -33.47
CA SER A 60 -1.30 -4.94 -33.76
C SER A 60 -2.62 -4.18 -33.58
N TYR A 61 -2.57 -2.84 -33.68
CA TYR A 61 -3.74 -1.97 -33.61
C TYR A 61 -4.76 -2.33 -34.70
N GLY A 62 -6.04 -2.40 -34.32
CA GLY A 62 -7.15 -2.82 -35.19
C GLY A 62 -7.22 -4.32 -35.53
N LYS A 63 -6.29 -5.16 -35.03
CA LYS A 63 -6.25 -6.62 -35.28
C LYS A 63 -6.53 -7.42 -34.00
N GLY A 64 -6.99 -8.67 -34.15
CA GLY A 64 -7.20 -9.58 -33.01
C GLY A 64 -8.49 -9.27 -32.22
N ARG A 65 -8.44 -9.41 -30.90
CA ARG A 65 -9.60 -9.21 -30.00
C ARG A 65 -10.05 -7.75 -30.05
N LYS A 66 -11.37 -7.54 -30.07
CA LYS A 66 -11.99 -6.20 -30.13
C LYS A 66 -12.60 -5.75 -28.80
N ASP A 67 -12.91 -6.72 -27.93
CA ASP A 67 -13.38 -6.47 -26.59
C ASP A 67 -12.20 -6.39 -25.62
N ILE A 68 -12.15 -5.31 -24.83
CA ILE A 68 -11.06 -5.04 -23.89
C ILE A 68 -11.07 -6.04 -22.73
N ALA A 69 -12.25 -6.47 -22.27
CA ALA A 69 -12.34 -7.43 -21.18
C ALA A 69 -11.77 -8.80 -21.59
N ASP A 70 -12.10 -9.27 -22.79
CA ASP A 70 -11.50 -10.46 -23.39
C ASP A 70 -9.99 -10.30 -23.61
N PHE A 71 -9.53 -9.11 -24.01
CA PHE A 71 -8.11 -8.81 -24.21
C PHE A 71 -7.32 -8.91 -22.90
N ILE A 72 -7.76 -8.22 -21.84
CA ILE A 72 -7.14 -8.25 -20.51
C ILE A 72 -7.20 -9.67 -19.93
N THR A 73 -8.35 -10.36 -20.05
CA THR A 73 -8.49 -11.75 -19.58
C THR A 73 -7.47 -12.66 -20.24
N ASN A 74 -7.21 -12.49 -21.55
CA ASN A 74 -6.19 -13.26 -22.24
C ASN A 74 -4.77 -12.95 -21.73
N LEU A 75 -4.44 -11.68 -21.47
CA LEU A 75 -3.12 -11.29 -20.92
C LEU A 75 -2.90 -11.94 -19.54
N LEU A 76 -3.90 -11.88 -18.66
CA LEU A 76 -3.88 -12.53 -17.35
C LEU A 76 -3.69 -14.06 -17.48
N ALA A 77 -4.49 -14.70 -18.35
CA ALA A 77 -4.42 -16.15 -18.55
C ALA A 77 -3.07 -16.61 -19.16
N SER A 78 -2.50 -15.80 -20.04
CA SER A 78 -1.21 -16.07 -20.69
C SER A 78 -0.01 -15.69 -19.82
N LYS A 79 -0.25 -15.05 -18.66
CA LYS A 79 0.78 -14.53 -17.75
C LYS A 79 1.72 -13.53 -18.41
N ASP A 80 1.21 -12.77 -19.38
CA ASP A 80 1.94 -11.65 -19.96
C ASP A 80 1.81 -10.43 -19.05
N GLY A 81 2.43 -10.51 -17.88
CA GLY A 81 2.25 -9.53 -16.81
C GLY A 81 3.05 -8.24 -16.98
N SER A 82 3.99 -8.21 -17.93
CA SER A 82 4.90 -7.07 -18.13
C SER A 82 4.16 -5.78 -18.50
N VAL A 83 3.10 -5.89 -19.30
CA VAL A 83 2.26 -4.75 -19.73
C VAL A 83 1.51 -4.10 -18.56
N PHE A 84 1.26 -4.84 -17.49
CA PHE A 84 0.64 -4.29 -16.27
C PHE A 84 1.60 -3.44 -15.43
N GLU A 85 2.90 -3.42 -15.75
CA GLU A 85 3.89 -2.59 -15.05
C GLU A 85 3.79 -1.10 -15.42
N HIS A 86 3.13 -0.76 -16.53
CA HIS A 86 2.90 0.62 -16.96
C HIS A 86 1.80 1.34 -16.15
N ILE A 87 0.99 0.60 -15.40
CA ILE A 87 -0.23 1.10 -14.75
C ILE A 87 0.03 1.27 -13.26
N ASN A 88 -0.04 2.49 -12.72
CA ASN A 88 0.36 2.78 -11.35
C ASN A 88 -0.79 3.33 -10.48
N TYR A 89 -0.94 2.78 -9.28
CA TYR A 89 -1.84 3.28 -8.24
C TYR A 89 -1.07 3.70 -7.00
N GLY A 90 -1.45 4.83 -6.42
CA GLY A 90 -0.85 5.38 -5.21
C GLY A 90 -1.84 5.49 -4.08
N PHE A 91 -1.48 4.91 -2.94
CA PHE A 91 -2.27 4.91 -1.73
C PHE A 91 -1.58 5.63 -0.58
N VAL A 92 -2.36 6.25 0.30
CA VAL A 92 -1.90 6.66 1.62
C VAL A 92 -2.51 5.72 2.66
N PHE A 93 -1.66 5.14 3.49
CA PHE A 93 -2.05 4.32 4.63
C PHE A 93 -1.79 5.09 5.93
N THR A 94 -2.79 5.11 6.82
CA THR A 94 -2.68 5.62 8.19
C THR A 94 -3.23 4.59 9.17
N GLY A 95 -2.90 4.68 10.46
CA GLY A 95 -3.32 3.65 11.41
C GLY A 95 -2.68 2.28 11.16
N VAL A 96 -1.48 2.26 10.58
CA VAL A 96 -0.65 1.06 10.41
C VAL A 96 0.53 1.11 11.36
N SER A 97 0.94 -0.04 11.89
CA SER A 97 2.04 -0.15 12.84
C SER A 97 3.41 -0.02 12.18
N ARG A 98 4.44 0.26 12.98
CA ARG A 98 5.83 0.19 12.52
C ARG A 98 6.21 -1.22 12.07
N SER A 99 5.77 -2.26 12.79
CA SER A 99 5.98 -3.66 12.39
C SER A 99 5.37 -3.98 11.02
N LEU A 100 4.12 -3.58 10.76
CA LEU A 100 3.49 -3.77 9.45
C LEU A 100 4.30 -3.06 8.37
N SER A 101 4.74 -1.83 8.63
CA SER A 101 5.52 -1.09 7.63
C SER A 101 6.86 -1.75 7.32
N HIS A 102 7.49 -2.41 8.30
CA HIS A 102 8.72 -3.19 8.09
C HIS A 102 8.51 -4.41 7.20
N GLU A 103 7.32 -5.02 7.20
CA GLU A 103 6.98 -6.08 6.26
C GLU A 103 6.62 -5.54 4.87
N LEU A 104 5.87 -4.43 4.83
CA LEU A 104 5.41 -3.80 3.61
C LEU A 104 6.57 -3.32 2.73
N VAL A 105 7.58 -2.66 3.31
CA VAL A 105 8.74 -2.15 2.55
C VAL A 105 9.68 -3.24 2.03
N ARG A 106 9.41 -4.52 2.32
CA ARG A 106 10.15 -5.65 1.72
C ARG A 106 9.71 -5.94 0.29
N HIS A 107 8.53 -5.45 -0.11
CA HIS A 107 8.05 -5.46 -1.49
C HIS A 107 8.76 -4.36 -2.26
N ARG A 108 9.73 -4.73 -3.11
CA ARG A 108 10.66 -3.78 -3.76
C ARG A 108 10.32 -3.52 -5.22
N ALA A 109 10.05 -4.59 -5.97
CA ALA A 109 9.83 -4.50 -7.41
C ALA A 109 8.51 -3.78 -7.69
N GLY A 110 8.58 -2.67 -8.44
CA GLY A 110 7.41 -1.88 -8.81
C GLY A 110 6.80 -1.06 -7.67
N PHE A 111 7.43 -0.97 -6.49
CA PHE A 111 6.95 -0.18 -5.35
C PHE A 111 7.81 1.06 -5.08
N ALA A 112 7.15 2.15 -4.68
CA ALA A 112 7.77 3.36 -4.15
C ALA A 112 7.12 3.76 -2.83
N PHE A 113 7.93 4.24 -1.87
CA PHE A 113 7.49 4.52 -0.50
C PHE A 113 7.90 5.92 -0.04
N SER A 114 6.98 6.63 0.61
CA SER A 114 7.27 7.83 1.39
C SER A 114 6.63 7.71 2.77
N GLN A 115 7.44 7.65 3.82
CA GLN A 115 6.98 7.30 5.16
C GLN A 115 7.26 8.42 6.17
N ARG A 116 6.34 8.61 7.12
CA ARG A 116 6.52 9.49 8.28
C ARG A 116 7.81 9.12 9.03
N SER A 117 8.70 10.10 9.16
CA SER A 117 10.03 9.88 9.75
C SER A 117 10.05 10.21 11.23
N GLN A 118 10.30 9.21 12.07
CA GLN A 118 10.57 9.36 13.51
C GLN A 118 11.92 10.05 13.82
N ARG A 119 12.72 10.39 12.81
CA ARG A 119 13.91 11.25 13.02
C ARG A 119 13.54 12.73 12.98
N TYR A 120 12.49 13.07 12.26
CA TYR A 120 12.11 14.45 11.99
C TYR A 120 10.86 14.86 12.74
N VAL A 121 9.85 13.99 12.78
CA VAL A 121 8.59 14.30 13.46
C VAL A 121 8.68 13.91 14.93
N ASP A 122 8.04 14.71 15.77
CA ASP A 122 7.88 14.36 17.17
C ASP A 122 6.84 13.25 17.35
N GLU A 123 7.11 12.37 18.29
CA GLU A 123 6.31 11.18 18.58
C GLU A 123 5.78 11.18 20.01
N SER A 124 5.91 12.29 20.75
CA SER A 124 5.32 12.44 22.09
C SER A 124 3.79 12.27 22.11
N ASP A 125 3.13 12.65 21.01
CA ASP A 125 1.68 12.50 20.82
C ASP A 125 1.33 11.35 19.85
N SER A 126 2.27 10.40 19.65
CA SER A 126 2.03 9.29 18.73
C SER A 126 0.98 8.34 19.26
N ARG A 127 0.18 7.84 18.32
CA ARG A 127 -0.83 6.82 18.58
C ARG A 127 -0.23 5.43 18.42
N PHE A 128 -0.91 4.43 18.94
CA PHE A 128 -0.51 3.03 18.82
C PHE A 128 -1.59 2.21 18.12
N VAL A 129 -1.15 1.29 17.26
CA VAL A 129 -2.01 0.32 16.59
C VAL A 129 -2.13 -0.92 17.47
N ILE A 130 -3.36 -1.27 17.81
CA ILE A 130 -3.66 -2.49 18.55
C ILE A 130 -3.62 -3.68 17.58
N PRO A 131 -2.82 -4.72 17.86
CA PRO A 131 -2.77 -5.91 17.03
C PRO A 131 -4.17 -6.52 16.83
N PRO A 132 -4.56 -6.95 15.62
CA PRO A 132 -5.91 -7.47 15.36
C PRO A 132 -6.34 -8.63 16.27
N ALA A 133 -5.38 -9.42 16.76
CA ALA A 133 -5.64 -10.50 17.71
C ALA A 133 -6.21 -10.03 19.07
N LEU A 134 -5.98 -8.77 19.44
CA LEU A 134 -6.48 -8.18 20.69
C LEU A 134 -7.73 -7.31 20.49
N VAL A 135 -8.09 -6.98 19.25
CA VAL A 135 -9.34 -6.23 18.96
C VAL A 135 -10.56 -7.14 19.12
N ASN A 136 -10.50 -8.35 18.56
CA ASN A 136 -11.64 -9.27 18.43
C ASN A 136 -11.68 -10.41 19.46
N GLY A 137 -10.89 -10.33 20.54
CA GLY A 137 -10.81 -11.41 21.52
C GLY A 137 -12.02 -11.46 22.48
N ASN A 138 -12.40 -12.68 22.87
CA ASN A 138 -13.30 -12.96 24.00
C ASN A 138 -12.67 -12.53 25.34
N GLY A 139 -13.37 -12.66 26.47
CA GLY A 139 -13.01 -12.07 27.78
C GLY A 139 -11.57 -12.29 28.29
N SER A 140 -10.85 -13.29 27.80
CA SER A 140 -9.41 -13.49 28.04
C SER A 140 -8.50 -12.44 27.38
N SER A 141 -9.05 -11.56 26.53
CA SER A 141 -8.32 -10.49 25.85
C SER A 141 -8.13 -9.23 26.70
N GLU A 142 -8.92 -9.04 27.77
CA GLU A 142 -8.88 -7.79 28.52
C GLU A 142 -7.57 -7.62 29.30
N HIS A 143 -7.11 -8.69 29.96
CA HIS A 143 -5.80 -8.66 30.62
C HIS A 143 -4.66 -8.40 29.63
N ALA A 144 -4.69 -9.05 28.46
CA ALA A 144 -3.69 -8.85 27.42
C ALA A 144 -3.70 -7.42 26.87
N LYS A 145 -4.89 -6.82 26.69
CA LYS A 145 -5.05 -5.41 26.32
C LYS A 145 -4.46 -4.49 27.40
N THR A 146 -4.74 -4.74 28.67
CA THR A 146 -4.17 -3.96 29.79
C THR A 146 -2.65 -4.05 29.82
N VAL A 147 -2.07 -5.25 29.66
CA VAL A 147 -0.62 -5.44 29.59
C VAL A 147 -0.02 -4.63 28.44
N LEU A 148 -0.64 -4.68 27.26
CA LEU A 148 -0.19 -3.91 26.11
C LEU A 148 -0.30 -2.41 26.36
N SER A 149 -1.48 -1.90 26.74
CA SER A 149 -1.71 -0.48 26.99
C SER A 149 -0.72 0.10 28.00
N ASN A 150 -0.50 -0.59 29.14
CA ASN A 150 0.46 -0.16 30.15
C ASN A 150 1.89 -0.08 29.60
N ALA A 151 2.29 -1.02 28.73
CA ALA A 151 3.62 -1.01 28.12
C ALA A 151 3.76 0.14 27.10
N LEU A 152 2.72 0.41 26.32
CA LEU A 152 2.69 1.48 25.32
C LEU A 152 2.72 2.87 25.97
N GLU A 153 1.95 3.08 27.04
CA GLU A 153 1.95 4.31 27.84
C GLU A 153 3.33 4.58 28.43
N LYS A 154 3.94 3.58 29.10
CA LYS A 154 5.30 3.69 29.65
C LYS A 154 6.34 4.00 28.57
N ALA A 155 6.22 3.41 27.39
CA ALA A 155 7.12 3.69 26.28
C ALA A 155 6.98 5.14 25.77
N SER A 156 5.75 5.67 25.75
CA SER A 156 5.48 7.06 25.40
C SER A 156 6.06 8.04 26.43
N GLU A 157 5.88 7.76 27.72
CA GLU A 157 6.47 8.53 28.82
C GLU A 157 8.00 8.52 28.74
N ALA A 158 8.59 7.33 28.57
CA ALA A 158 10.04 7.16 28.45
C ALA A 158 10.60 7.90 27.22
N TYR A 159 9.87 7.92 26.10
CA TYR A 159 10.27 8.69 24.91
C TYR A 159 10.34 10.19 25.24
N SER A 160 9.31 10.77 25.87
CA SER A 160 9.30 12.19 26.24
C SER A 160 10.41 12.52 27.23
N GLN A 161 10.63 11.69 28.26
CA GLN A 161 11.73 11.86 29.22
C GLN A 161 13.10 11.79 28.54
N LEU A 162 13.29 10.89 27.58
CA LEU A 162 14.54 10.81 26.80
C LEU A 162 14.74 12.03 25.91
N VAL A 163 13.68 12.57 25.30
CA VAL A 163 13.77 13.81 24.51
C VAL A 163 14.24 14.96 25.40
N GLU A 164 13.63 15.15 26.58
CA GLU A 164 14.01 16.19 27.54
C GLU A 164 15.46 16.02 28.02
N ALA A 165 15.83 14.83 28.46
CA ALA A 165 17.19 14.55 28.92
C ALA A 165 18.26 14.75 27.82
N LEU A 166 17.95 14.39 26.57
CA LEU A 166 18.84 14.62 25.43
C LEU A 166 18.86 16.09 24.98
N GLU A 167 17.78 16.84 25.19
CA GLU A 167 17.76 18.30 25.03
C GLU A 167 18.66 19.01 26.05
N GLU A 168 18.88 18.45 27.23
CA GLU A 168 19.86 18.96 28.18
C GLU A 168 21.28 18.51 27.84
N ALA A 169 21.46 17.22 27.51
CA ALA A 169 22.77 16.60 27.32
C ALA A 169 23.49 16.99 26.02
N LEU A 170 22.75 17.35 24.96
CA LEU A 170 23.33 17.67 23.65
C LEU A 170 23.44 19.18 23.45
N PRO A 171 24.62 19.80 23.66
CA PRO A 171 24.79 21.25 23.55
C PRO A 171 24.55 21.75 22.11
N ARG A 172 24.04 22.98 21.97
CA ARG A 172 23.62 23.53 20.66
C ARG A 172 24.79 23.75 19.72
N GLU A 173 25.95 24.05 20.27
CA GLU A 173 27.19 24.41 19.57
C GLU A 173 27.81 23.22 18.82
N LYS A 174 27.41 21.98 19.14
CA LYS A 174 27.85 20.76 18.45
C LYS A 174 27.09 20.46 17.15
N PHE A 175 26.16 21.32 16.74
CA PHE A 175 25.31 21.09 15.58
C PHE A 175 25.29 22.31 14.67
N GLU A 176 25.37 22.06 13.36
CA GLU A 176 25.31 23.11 12.33
C GLU A 176 23.96 23.85 12.34
N SER A 177 22.86 23.14 12.65
CA SER A 177 21.53 23.71 12.71
C SER A 177 20.69 23.19 13.88
N ARG A 178 19.66 23.97 14.25
CA ARG A 178 18.62 23.55 15.21
C ARG A 178 17.91 22.27 14.75
N THR A 179 17.76 22.09 13.44
CA THR A 179 17.10 20.92 12.85
C THR A 179 17.95 19.66 13.02
N ASP A 180 19.27 19.76 12.82
CA ASP A 180 20.18 18.63 12.98
C ASP A 180 20.27 18.17 14.44
N ARG A 181 20.28 19.14 15.36
CA ARG A 181 20.20 18.84 16.79
C ARG A 181 18.90 18.10 17.15
N ARG A 182 17.74 18.63 16.74
CA ARG A 182 16.44 17.97 16.98
C ARG A 182 16.40 16.57 16.41
N LYS A 183 16.95 16.38 15.21
CA LYS A 183 17.06 15.09 14.54
C LYS A 183 17.94 14.11 15.31
N ALA A 184 19.07 14.56 15.86
CA ALA A 184 19.96 13.75 16.69
C ALA A 184 19.29 13.29 17.98
N ILE A 185 18.52 14.18 18.63
CA ILE A 185 17.74 13.87 19.84
C ILE A 185 16.66 12.83 19.51
N ARG A 186 15.77 13.13 18.57
CA ARG A 186 14.63 12.27 18.23
C ARG A 186 15.06 10.90 17.71
N GLN A 187 16.12 10.84 16.91
CA GLN A 187 16.58 9.55 16.36
C GLN A 187 17.18 8.61 17.42
N ALA A 188 17.64 9.17 18.56
CA ALA A 188 18.09 8.41 19.72
C ALA A 188 16.91 8.08 20.65
N ALA A 189 16.07 9.07 20.98
CA ALA A 189 14.90 8.89 21.86
C ALA A 189 13.92 7.84 21.32
N ARG A 190 13.71 7.76 20.00
CA ARG A 190 12.82 6.75 19.39
C ARG A 190 13.23 5.29 19.63
N SER A 191 14.40 5.03 20.22
CA SER A 191 14.86 3.67 20.55
C SER A 191 13.95 2.93 21.53
N VAL A 192 13.14 3.65 22.32
CA VAL A 192 12.13 3.07 23.21
C VAL A 192 10.75 2.92 22.56
N LEU A 193 10.53 3.48 21.37
CA LEU A 193 9.22 3.43 20.72
C LEU A 193 8.92 1.99 20.24
N PRO A 194 7.74 1.45 20.59
CA PRO A 194 7.38 0.06 20.29
C PRO A 194 6.98 -0.13 18.83
N ASN A 195 7.00 -1.39 18.36
CA ASN A 195 6.51 -1.78 17.03
C ASN A 195 5.06 -1.34 16.75
N ALA A 196 4.24 -1.22 17.78
CA ALA A 196 2.85 -0.76 17.69
C ALA A 196 2.73 0.74 17.35
N THR A 197 3.81 1.53 17.40
CA THR A 197 3.76 2.97 17.08
C THR A 197 3.16 3.18 15.70
N GLU A 198 2.15 4.05 15.61
CA GLU A 198 1.51 4.37 14.34
C GLU A 198 2.53 4.98 13.38
N THR A 199 2.49 4.56 12.14
CA THR A 199 3.11 5.26 11.04
C THR A 199 2.10 5.59 9.95
N LYS A 200 2.52 6.49 9.07
CA LYS A 200 1.77 6.89 7.88
C LYS A 200 2.70 6.74 6.70
N ILE A 201 2.21 6.14 5.62
CA ILE A 201 3.04 5.82 4.46
C ILE A 201 2.25 6.02 3.17
N PHE A 202 2.82 6.77 2.24
CA PHE A 202 2.40 6.80 0.84
C PHE A 202 3.09 5.64 0.13
N VAL A 203 2.32 4.83 -0.59
CA VAL A 203 2.80 3.70 -1.37
C VAL A 203 2.27 3.80 -2.79
N THR A 204 3.17 3.94 -3.76
CA THR A 204 2.84 3.78 -5.18
C THR A 204 3.30 2.40 -5.63
N ALA A 205 2.47 1.69 -6.38
CA ALA A 205 2.93 0.52 -7.09
C ALA A 205 2.21 0.32 -8.43
N ASN A 206 2.88 -0.40 -9.33
CA ASN A 206 2.24 -0.83 -10.57
C ASN A 206 1.28 -2.01 -10.34
N VAL A 207 0.39 -2.27 -11.30
CA VAL A 207 -0.65 -3.32 -11.15
C VAL A 207 -0.04 -4.70 -10.92
N ARG A 208 1.04 -5.05 -11.63
CA ARG A 208 1.75 -6.31 -11.43
C ARG A 208 2.26 -6.45 -9.98
N ALA A 209 2.86 -5.40 -9.47
CA ALA A 209 3.38 -5.33 -8.11
C ALA A 209 2.25 -5.39 -7.05
N TRP A 210 1.12 -4.72 -7.29
CA TRP A 210 -0.06 -4.83 -6.44
C TRP A 210 -0.65 -6.24 -6.41
N ARG A 211 -0.80 -6.88 -7.59
CA ARG A 211 -1.27 -8.28 -7.68
C ARG A 211 -0.37 -9.21 -6.87
N HIS A 212 0.95 -9.07 -7.04
CA HIS A 212 1.92 -9.85 -6.27
C HIS A 212 1.82 -9.60 -4.75
N PHE A 213 1.74 -8.34 -4.34
CA PHE A 213 1.58 -7.97 -2.92
C PHE A 213 0.32 -8.59 -2.31
N ILE A 214 -0.81 -8.47 -3.01
CA ILE A 214 -2.10 -9.01 -2.56
C ILE A 214 -1.97 -10.52 -2.44
N GLU A 215 -1.57 -11.23 -3.51
CA GLU A 215 -1.42 -12.69 -3.50
C GLU A 215 -0.52 -13.19 -2.36
N MET A 216 0.57 -12.48 -2.05
CA MET A 216 1.48 -12.85 -0.97
C MET A 216 0.94 -12.52 0.43
N ARG A 217 0.18 -11.43 0.58
CA ARG A 217 -0.20 -10.88 1.89
C ARG A 217 -1.65 -11.13 2.28
N SER A 218 -2.53 -11.51 1.37
CA SER A 218 -3.90 -11.93 1.65
C SER A 218 -4.03 -13.43 1.98
N THR A 219 -2.98 -14.06 2.51
CA THR A 219 -2.95 -15.51 2.82
C THR A 219 -3.16 -15.79 4.31
N PRO A 220 -3.55 -17.02 4.71
CA PRO A 220 -3.68 -17.39 6.12
C PRO A 220 -2.37 -17.29 6.92
N TYR A 221 -1.23 -17.35 6.24
CA TYR A 221 0.11 -17.36 6.84
C TYR A 221 0.68 -15.96 7.08
N ALA A 222 0.15 -14.93 6.41
CA ALA A 222 0.58 -13.55 6.59
C ALA A 222 0.12 -13.01 7.96
N ASP A 223 0.88 -12.09 8.56
CA ASP A 223 0.43 -11.39 9.77
C ASP A 223 -0.96 -10.76 9.56
N ARG A 224 -1.83 -10.83 10.58
CA ARG A 224 -3.22 -10.37 10.48
C ARG A 224 -3.33 -8.90 10.12
N GLU A 225 -2.39 -8.05 10.55
CA GLU A 225 -2.43 -6.61 10.26
C GLU A 225 -2.16 -6.33 8.77
N ILE A 226 -1.07 -6.90 8.22
CA ILE A 226 -0.74 -6.70 6.80
C ILE A 226 -1.71 -7.43 5.88
N ARG A 227 -2.29 -8.56 6.33
CA ARG A 227 -3.36 -9.25 5.62
C ARG A 227 -4.61 -8.39 5.51
N ASN A 228 -5.03 -7.78 6.62
CA ASN A 228 -6.17 -6.86 6.61
C ASN A 228 -5.92 -5.66 5.67
N LEU A 229 -4.71 -5.10 5.68
CA LEU A 229 -4.32 -4.04 4.74
C LEU A 229 -4.45 -4.52 3.28
N ALA A 230 -3.93 -5.71 2.95
CA ALA A 230 -4.00 -6.26 1.60
C ALA A 230 -5.44 -6.50 1.12
N ILE A 231 -6.32 -6.97 2.01
CA ILE A 231 -7.75 -7.14 1.72
C ILE A 231 -8.41 -5.80 1.40
N ILE A 232 -8.21 -4.77 2.22
CA ILE A 232 -8.80 -3.44 1.98
C ILE A 232 -8.29 -2.82 0.68
N VAL A 233 -6.99 -2.98 0.37
CA VAL A 233 -6.40 -2.52 -0.89
C VAL A 233 -7.04 -3.25 -2.08
N LEU A 234 -7.20 -4.57 -2.01
CA LEU A 234 -7.86 -5.35 -3.07
C LEU A 234 -9.31 -4.90 -3.29
N GLU A 235 -10.08 -4.65 -2.23
CA GLU A 235 -11.47 -4.17 -2.36
C GLU A 235 -11.58 -2.80 -3.04
N ILE A 236 -10.61 -1.93 -2.82
CA ILE A 236 -10.55 -0.65 -3.53
C ILE A 236 -10.17 -0.88 -4.99
N LEU A 237 -9.15 -1.70 -5.26
CA LEU A 237 -8.67 -1.97 -6.61
C LEU A 237 -9.66 -2.77 -7.47
N GLN A 238 -10.48 -3.65 -6.88
CA GLN A 238 -11.55 -4.34 -7.60
C GLN A 238 -12.68 -3.42 -8.03
N ARG A 239 -12.98 -2.39 -7.24
CA ARG A 239 -13.93 -1.35 -7.62
C ARG A 239 -13.35 -0.41 -8.66
N GLU A 240 -12.07 -0.08 -8.52
CA GLU A 240 -11.38 0.88 -9.37
C GLU A 240 -11.00 0.32 -10.74
N ALA A 241 -10.49 -0.91 -10.81
CA ALA A 241 -10.05 -1.57 -12.04
C ALA A 241 -10.50 -3.03 -12.05
N PRO A 242 -11.80 -3.29 -12.25
CA PRO A 242 -12.37 -4.63 -12.19
C PRO A 242 -11.73 -5.60 -13.19
N LEU A 243 -11.30 -5.14 -14.37
CA LEU A 243 -10.63 -6.00 -15.35
C LEU A 243 -9.26 -6.50 -14.89
N LEU A 244 -8.59 -5.76 -14.00
CA LEU A 244 -7.23 -6.06 -13.55
C LEU A 244 -7.17 -6.78 -12.21
N PHE A 245 -8.24 -6.72 -11.40
CA PHE A 245 -8.29 -7.31 -10.05
C PHE A 245 -9.53 -8.16 -9.77
N GLY A 246 -10.53 -8.16 -10.67
CA GLY A 246 -11.80 -8.87 -10.47
C GLY A 246 -11.67 -10.40 -10.48
N ASP A 247 -10.51 -10.94 -10.85
CA ASP A 247 -10.23 -12.37 -10.82
C ASP A 247 -9.86 -12.89 -9.41
N PHE A 248 -9.67 -12.00 -8.44
CA PHE A 248 -9.49 -12.39 -7.04
C PHE A 248 -10.83 -12.71 -6.37
N THR A 249 -10.86 -13.82 -5.64
CA THR A 249 -11.99 -14.20 -4.79
C THR A 249 -11.61 -14.10 -3.32
N PHE A 250 -12.57 -13.72 -2.48
CA PHE A 250 -12.39 -13.66 -1.03
C PHE A 250 -12.89 -14.92 -0.35
N ASP A 251 -12.17 -15.33 0.69
CA ASP A 251 -12.56 -16.40 1.60
C ASP A 251 -12.54 -15.89 3.05
N THR A 252 -13.33 -16.53 3.92
CA THR A 252 -13.38 -16.21 5.35
C THR A 252 -12.83 -17.40 6.14
N LEU A 253 -11.85 -17.12 7.01
CA LEU A 253 -11.25 -18.11 7.89
C LEU A 253 -12.12 -18.36 9.14
N PRO A 254 -11.89 -19.47 9.88
CA PRO A 254 -12.64 -19.77 11.10
C PRO A 254 -12.58 -18.69 12.20
N ASP A 255 -11.53 -17.86 12.20
CA ASP A 255 -11.37 -16.73 13.13
C ASP A 255 -12.06 -15.44 12.66
N GLY A 256 -12.82 -15.50 11.56
CA GLY A 256 -13.53 -14.37 10.95
C GLY A 256 -12.64 -13.44 10.11
N THR A 257 -11.32 -13.68 10.05
CA THR A 257 -10.44 -12.89 9.17
C THR A 257 -10.59 -13.33 7.71
N ARG A 258 -10.32 -12.42 6.77
CA ARG A 258 -10.46 -12.68 5.33
C ARG A 258 -9.11 -12.96 4.67
N THR A 259 -9.18 -13.78 3.63
CA THR A 259 -8.10 -14.05 2.69
C THR A 259 -8.58 -13.77 1.27
N ALA A 260 -7.65 -13.70 0.32
CA ALA A 260 -8.00 -13.59 -1.09
C ALA A 260 -7.03 -14.39 -1.95
N THR A 261 -7.56 -14.96 -3.04
CA THR A 261 -6.81 -15.81 -3.98
C THR A 261 -7.14 -15.39 -5.41
N PRO A 262 -6.15 -15.15 -6.29
CA PRO A 262 -6.40 -14.86 -7.70
C PRO A 262 -6.71 -16.14 -8.48
N LYS A 263 -7.60 -16.05 -9.47
CA LYS A 263 -7.72 -17.09 -10.51
C LYS A 263 -6.43 -17.17 -11.34
N TYR A 264 -5.80 -16.03 -11.65
CA TYR A 264 -4.56 -15.96 -12.42
C TYR A 264 -3.38 -15.60 -11.51
N SER A 265 -2.71 -16.62 -10.97
CA SER A 265 -1.53 -16.51 -10.10
C SER A 265 -0.24 -16.23 -10.89
N LYS A 266 0.68 -15.47 -10.29
CA LYS A 266 2.01 -15.14 -10.85
C LYS A 266 1.96 -14.44 -12.20
N VAL A 267 1.02 -13.50 -12.34
CA VAL A 267 0.99 -12.53 -13.45
C VAL A 267 1.97 -11.42 -13.13
#